data_AF-A0A7Y9W377-F1
#
_entry.id   AF-A0A7Y9W377-F1
#
_cell.length_a   1.000
_cell.length_b   1.000
_cell.length_c   1.000
_cell.angle_alpha   90.00
_cell.angle_beta   90.00
_cell.angle_gamma   90.00
#
_symmetry.space_group_name_H-M   'P 1'
#
loop_
_entity.id
_entity.type
_entity.pdbx_description
1 polymer ?
#
loop_
_entity_poly.entity_id
_entity_poly.type
_entity_poly.pdbx_seq_one_letter_code
_entity_poly.pdbx_strand_id
1 'polypeptide(L)' 'MATRIPVTDADIAREHRLRHLRGSAVDAITNPALRICLANCAELRKKRALPEQSALDGKSLAAGETE' A
#
# COMPACT_ATOMS: atom_id res chain seq x y z
N MET A 1 13.19 -7.15 -9.55
CA MET A 1 12.37 -7.51 -8.37
C MET A 1 11.69 -6.25 -7.87
N ALA A 2 10.38 -6.24 -7.63
CA ALA A 2 9.71 -5.05 -7.13
C ALA A 2 10.18 -4.73 -5.71
N THR A 3 10.59 -3.48 -5.47
CA THR A 3 10.92 -2.99 -4.13
C THR A 3 9.66 -3.03 -3.28
N ARG A 4 9.64 -3.89 -2.26
CA ARG A 4 8.50 -3.97 -1.33
C ARG A 4 8.50 -2.74 -0.43
N ILE A 5 7.36 -2.07 -0.32
CA ILE A 5 7.21 -1.01 0.68
C ILE A 5 7.15 -1.67 2.06
N PRO A 6 7.92 -1.19 3.07
CA PRO A 6 7.86 -1.74 4.40
C PRO A 6 6.45 -1.55 5.00
N VAL A 7 5.87 -2.65 5.49
CA VAL A 7 4.58 -2.70 6.17
C VAL A 7 4.80 -3.11 7.62
N THR A 8 4.27 -2.31 8.54
CA THR A 8 4.33 -2.55 9.99
C THR A 8 3.04 -3.20 10.49
N ASP A 9 3.08 -3.78 11.69
CA ASP A 9 1.88 -4.31 12.35
C ASP A 9 0.84 -3.22 12.63
N ALA A 10 1.27 -1.96 12.83
CA ALA A 10 0.36 -0.82 12.97
C ALA A 10 -0.39 -0.53 11.66
N ASP A 11 0.25 -0.73 10.51
CA ASP A 11 -0.41 -0.60 9.20
C ASP A 11 -1.44 -1.72 9.01
N ILE A 12 -1.09 -2.96 9.38
CA ILE A 12 -2.00 -4.11 9.35
C ILE A 12 -3.22 -3.89 10.26
N ALA A 13 -2.99 -3.42 11.49
CA ALA A 13 -4.07 -3.10 12.42
C ALA A 13 -4.97 -1.96 11.93
N ARG A 14 -4.40 -0.97 11.22
CA ARG A 14 -5.18 0.09 10.56
C ARG A 14 -6.08 -0.50 9.49
N GLU A 15 -5.55 -1.37 8.63
CA GLU A 15 -6.35 -2.03 7.58
C GLU A 15 -7.46 -2.88 8.14
N HIS A 16 -7.20 -3.61 9.23
CA HIS A 16 -8.22 -4.38 9.94
C HIS A 16 -9.41 -3.50 10.35
N ARG A 17 -9.12 -2.33 10.97
CA ARG A 17 -10.15 -1.37 11.41
C ARG A 17 -10.89 -0.75 10.24
N LEU A 18 -10.19 -0.35 9.18
CA LEU A 18 -10.79 0.25 7.98
C LEU A 18 -11.70 -0.72 7.22
N ARG A 19 -11.47 -2.03 7.35
CA ARG A 19 -12.27 -3.08 6.72
C ARG A 19 -13.39 -3.61 7.60
N HIS A 20 -13.51 -3.09 8.82
CA HIS A 20 -14.52 -3.52 9.79
C HIS A 20 -14.53 -5.06 9.99
N LEU A 21 -13.33 -5.67 9.98
CA LEU A 21 -13.20 -7.09 10.24
C LEU A 21 -13.59 -7.39 11.70
N ARG A 22 -14.24 -8.54 11.90
CA ARG A 22 -14.63 -9.01 13.23
C ARG A 22 -13.42 -9.52 14.00
N GLY A 23 -13.42 -9.31 15.31
CA GLY A 23 -12.37 -9.79 16.21
C GLY A 23 -11.30 -8.73 16.49
N SER A 24 -10.20 -9.18 17.11
CA SER A 24 -9.09 -8.31 17.45
C SER A 24 -8.13 -8.15 16.27
N ALA A 25 -7.60 -6.93 16.10
CA ALA A 25 -6.51 -6.70 15.17
C ALA A 25 -5.27 -7.53 15.52
N VAL A 26 -5.06 -7.86 16.80
CA VAL A 26 -3.96 -8.72 17.25
C VAL A 26 -4.13 -10.14 16.71
N ASP A 27 -5.34 -10.69 16.73
CA ASP A 27 -5.62 -12.03 16.18
C ASP A 27 -5.40 -12.07 14.67
N ALA A 28 -5.71 -10.98 13.98
CA ALA A 28 -5.44 -10.84 12.54
C ALA A 28 -3.94 -10.72 12.22
N ILE A 29 -3.15 -10.16 13.13
CA ILE A 29 -1.68 -10.06 13.01
C ILE A 29 -1.01 -11.42 13.22
N THR A 30 -1.53 -12.24 14.13
CA THR A 30 -1.00 -13.58 14.43
C THR A 30 -1.48 -14.65 13.45
N ASN A 31 -2.63 -14.45 12.81
CA ASN A 31 -3.10 -15.32 11.73
C ASN A 31 -2.32 -15.06 10.43
N PRO A 32 -1.55 -16.04 9.89
CA PRO A 32 -0.67 -15.81 8.75
C PRO A 32 -1.41 -15.44 7.47
N ALA A 33 -2.60 -16.01 7.25
CA ALA A 33 -3.40 -15.71 6.06
C ALA A 33 -3.94 -14.27 6.11
N LEU A 34 -4.50 -13.87 7.26
CA LEU A 34 -5.00 -12.50 7.45
C LEU A 34 -3.87 -11.48 7.41
N ARG A 35 -2.72 -11.78 8.01
CA ARG A 35 -1.52 -10.94 7.98
C ARG A 35 -1.10 -10.62 6.54
N ILE A 36 -1.02 -11.63 5.66
CA ILE A 36 -0.66 -11.43 4.24
C ILE A 36 -1.67 -10.54 3.53
N CYS A 37 -2.97 -10.83 3.66
CA CYS A 37 -4.03 -10.07 3.01
C CYS A 37 -4.03 -8.59 3.44
N LEU A 38 -3.93 -8.33 4.75
CA LEU A 38 -3.91 -6.98 5.30
C LEU A 38 -2.59 -6.25 4.96
N ALA A 39 -1.47 -6.97 4.95
CA ALA A 39 -0.19 -6.39 4.54
C ALA A 39 -0.20 -5.92 3.08
N ASN A 40 -0.79 -6.71 2.17
CA ASN A 40 -0.96 -6.30 0.78
C ASN A 40 -1.85 -5.05 0.65
N CYS A 41 -2.91 -4.96 1.46
CA CYS A 41 -3.78 -3.77 1.49
C CYS A 41 -3.03 -2.53 1.98
N ALA A 42 -2.22 -2.68 3.03
CA ALA A 42 -1.38 -1.61 3.56
C ALA A 42 -0.34 -1.16 2.52
N GLU A 43 0.31 -2.09 1.84
CA GLU A 43 1.30 -1.80 0.80
C GLU A 43 0.66 -0.99 -0.34
N LEU A 44 -0.49 -1.42 -0.86
CA LEU A 44 -1.21 -0.71 -1.93
C LEU A 44 -1.61 0.70 -1.52
N ARG A 45 -2.03 0.90 -0.27
CA ARG A 45 -2.38 2.23 0.23
C ARG A 45 -1.17 3.13 0.37
N LYS A 46 -0.03 2.61 0.82
CA LYS A 46 1.22 3.37 0.84
C LYS A 46 1.67 3.73 -0.58
N LYS A 47 1.54 2.82 -1.55
CA LYS A 47 1.81 3.10 -2.97
C LYS A 47 0.96 4.27 -3.49
N ARG A 48 -0.34 4.31 -3.14
CA ARG A 48 -1.23 5.42 -3.51
C ARG A 48 -0.92 6.74 -2.79
N ALA A 49 -0.34 6.67 -1.59
CA ALA A 49 -0.01 7.85 -0.80
C ALA A 49 1.34 8.45 -1.17
N LEU A 50 2.25 7.64 -1.74
CA LEU A 50 3.39 8.17 -2.47
C LEU A 50 2.84 8.97 -3.66
N PRO A 51 3.21 10.25 -3.83
CA PRO A 51 2.92 10.92 -5.07
C PRO A 51 3.52 10.05 -6.17
N GLU A 52 2.69 9.66 -7.15
CA GLU A 52 3.17 9.14 -8.42
C GLU A 52 4.28 10.11 -8.83
N GLN A 53 5.54 9.65 -8.86
CA GLN A 53 6.61 10.41 -9.50
C GLN A 53 6.05 10.79 -10.85
N SER A 54 5.80 12.09 -11.07
CA SER A 54 5.08 12.62 -12.21
C SER A 54 5.47 11.85 -13.44
N ALA A 55 4.66 10.86 -13.82
CA ALA A 55 4.82 10.18 -15.07
C ALA A 55 4.52 11.29 -16.06
N LEU A 56 5.59 11.89 -16.61
CA LEU A 56 5.47 12.94 -17.62
C LEU A 56 4.37 12.49 -18.57
N ASP A 57 3.34 13.34 -18.72
CA ASP A 57 2.24 13.02 -19.62
C ASP A 57 2.86 12.60 -20.95
N GLY A 58 2.39 11.51 -21.56
CA GLY A 58 2.94 11.02 -22.83
C GLY A 58 2.95 12.11 -23.91
N LYS A 59 2.08 13.12 -23.74
CA LYS A 59 2.07 14.35 -24.52
C LYS A 59 3.28 15.27 -24.25
N SER A 60 3.66 15.50 -22.99
CA SER A 60 4.85 16.28 -22.64
C SER A 60 6.14 15.59 -23.09
N LEU A 61 6.21 14.26 -22.98
CA LEU A 61 7.33 13.48 -23.55
C LEU A 61 7.41 13.63 -25.08
N ALA A 62 6.27 13.57 -25.78
CA ALA A 62 6.22 13.76 -27.23
C ALA A 62 6.51 15.21 -27.65
N ALA A 63 6.19 16.18 -26.80
CA ALA A 63 6.49 17.60 -27.00
C ALA A 63 7.96 17.95 -26.73
N GLY A 64 8.76 17.01 -26.21
CA GLY A 64 10.16 17.23 -25.88
C GLY A 64 10.37 18.11 -24.64
N GLU A 65 9.37 18.23 -23.78
CA GLU A 65 9.50 18.91 -22.50
C GLU A 65 10.29 18.03 -21.53
N THR A 66 11.57 18.32 -21.42
CA THR A 66 12.45 17.84 -20.36
C THR A 66 12.87 19.06 -19.55
N GLU A 67 12.62 19.05 -18.24
CA GLU A 67 13.11 20.10 -17.31
C GLU A 67 14.60 20.42 -17.51
#